data_AF-A0A821BZ25-F1
#
_entry.id   AF-A0A821BZ25-F1
#
_cell.length_a   1.000
_cell.length_b   1.000
_cell.length_c   1.000
_cell.angle_alpha   90.00
_cell.angle_beta   90.00
_cell.angle_gamma   90.00
#
_symmetry.space_group_name_H-M   'P 1'
#
loop_
_entity.id
_entity.type
_entity.pdbx_description
1 polymer ?
#
loop_
_entity_poly.entity_id
_entity_poly.type
_entity_poly.pdbx_seq_one_letter_code
_entity_poly.pdbx_strand_id
1 'polypeptide(L)'
;CFKNFFTSEYRKIILKLLEENAGVALPNFPSFSIIEQLYRAEQGKFQEPCENLIQSFTEYLKLILIKILNEVFAEETSYKYQLIHRLTDIILRTIDESEERCSNDIKKMLEIEERVFTLNQYYMDTVNKIKSKSQEYNTNVKSYGTTRTSSIYTINDFEIDVSGLSNEHQAALDIQIAISAYCRVVEKRIVDQVSQLCYYWFITQCVLILDSKLNSAFTSANLFEWMREPFDQQQKREKLKKSINAMEKALFMGQNA
;
A
#
# COMPACT_ATOMS: atom_id res chain seq x y z
N CYS A 1 -0.73 6.08 10.65
CA CYS A 1 -0.51 7.46 11.11
C CYS A 1 0.24 7.40 12.44
N PHE A 2 1.40 8.02 12.54
CA PHE A 2 2.23 7.94 13.76
C PHE A 2 1.50 8.51 14.99
N LYS A 3 1.79 7.96 16.18
CA LYS A 3 1.27 8.52 17.44
C LYS A 3 1.73 9.97 17.64
N ASN A 4 0.95 10.74 18.39
CA ASN A 4 1.40 12.04 18.88
C ASN A 4 2.58 11.83 19.86
N PHE A 5 3.79 12.06 19.36
CA PHE A 5 5.05 11.94 20.10
C PHE A 5 5.20 12.97 21.22
N PHE A 6 4.34 13.99 21.27
CA PHE A 6 4.39 15.08 22.25
C PHE A 6 3.48 14.86 23.47
N THR A 7 2.84 13.69 23.59
CA THR A 7 2.02 13.34 24.75
C THR A 7 2.85 13.19 26.03
N SER A 8 2.23 13.50 27.18
CA SER A 8 2.84 13.35 28.50
C SER A 8 3.25 11.89 28.80
N GLU A 9 2.47 10.92 28.32
CA GLU A 9 2.79 9.50 28.45
C GLU A 9 4.06 9.12 27.68
N TYR A 10 4.20 9.61 26.45
CA TYR A 10 5.40 9.36 25.64
C TYR A 10 6.64 10.02 26.26
N ARG A 11 6.48 11.21 26.86
CA ARG A 11 7.55 11.88 27.61
C ARG A 11 8.03 11.05 28.81
N LYS A 12 7.12 10.40 29.55
CA LYS A 12 7.49 9.50 30.66
C LYS A 12 8.30 8.29 30.18
N ILE A 13 7.94 7.72 29.03
CA ILE A 13 8.69 6.61 28.41
C ILE A 13 10.11 7.08 28.05
N ILE A 14 10.26 8.25 27.44
CA ILE A 14 11.57 8.82 27.08
C ILE A 14 12.42 9.11 28.32
N LEU A 15 11.83 9.70 29.36
CA LEU A 15 12.54 9.98 30.62
C LEU A 15 13.05 8.69 31.27
N LYS A 16 12.24 7.62 31.27
CA LYS A 16 12.66 6.30 31.76
C LYS A 16 13.80 5.72 30.92
N LEU A 17 13.74 5.83 29.60
CA LEU A 17 14.81 5.38 28.70
C LEU A 17 16.10 6.21 28.86
N LEU A 18 15.98 7.51 29.17
CA LEU A 18 17.12 8.36 29.50
C LEU A 18 17.78 7.95 30.82
N GLU A 19 16.99 7.61 31.84
CA GLU A 19 17.49 7.07 33.13
C GLU A 19 18.15 5.71 32.95
N GLU A 20 17.56 4.79 32.18
CA GLU A 20 18.12 3.45 31.90
C GLU A 20 19.42 3.50 31.10
N ASN A 21 19.58 4.53 30.27
CA ASN A 21 20.81 4.77 29.51
C ASN A 21 21.75 5.79 30.18
N ALA A 22 21.45 6.19 31.42
CA ALA A 22 22.26 7.13 32.17
C ALA A 22 23.67 6.57 32.40
N GLY A 23 24.68 7.32 31.98
CA GLY A 23 26.10 6.91 32.07
C GLY A 23 26.70 6.34 30.78
N VAL A 24 25.89 6.03 29.75
CA VAL A 24 26.39 5.61 28.43
C VAL A 24 26.47 6.79 27.44
N ALA A 25 25.53 7.73 27.54
CA ALA A 25 25.49 8.93 26.71
C ALA A 25 25.49 10.21 27.57
N LEU A 26 26.08 11.28 27.04
CA LEU A 26 26.07 12.59 27.67
C LEU A 26 24.62 13.13 27.70
N PRO A 27 24.19 13.85 28.75
CA PRO A 27 22.83 14.42 28.83
C PRO A 27 22.44 15.31 27.65
N ASN A 28 23.43 15.89 26.97
CA ASN A 28 23.23 16.76 25.81
C ASN A 28 23.29 16.03 24.46
N PHE A 29 23.61 14.73 24.45
CA PHE A 29 23.66 13.91 23.25
C PHE A 29 22.59 12.83 23.35
N PRO A 30 21.43 13.01 22.70
CA PRO A 30 20.40 11.99 22.68
C PRO A 30 21.00 10.70 22.11
N SER A 31 20.97 9.62 22.89
CA SER A 31 21.53 8.34 22.47
C SER A 31 20.79 7.83 21.25
N PHE A 32 21.52 7.54 20.17
CA PHE A 32 20.98 6.95 18.95
C PHE A 32 20.16 5.67 19.24
N SER A 33 20.59 4.90 20.24
CA SER A 33 19.90 3.68 20.69
C SER A 33 18.46 3.94 21.18
N ILE A 34 18.20 5.09 21.80
CA ILE A 34 16.86 5.45 22.29
C ILE A 34 15.94 5.74 21.10
N ILE A 35 16.44 6.49 20.11
CA ILE A 35 15.67 6.82 18.90
C ILE A 35 15.36 5.54 18.11
N GLU A 36 16.33 4.65 17.97
CA GLU A 36 16.15 3.37 17.29
C GLU A 36 15.08 2.51 17.97
N GLN A 37 15.13 2.37 19.30
CA GLN A 37 14.15 1.58 20.05
C GLN A 37 12.73 2.17 19.94
N LEU A 38 12.60 3.49 20.04
CA LEU A 38 11.32 4.18 19.88
C LEU A 38 10.76 4.04 18.47
N TYR A 39 11.62 4.15 17.46
CA TYR A 39 11.23 4.02 16.06
C TYR A 39 10.76 2.61 15.72
N ARG A 40 11.48 1.57 16.14
CA ARG A 40 11.09 0.16 15.90
C ARG A 40 9.68 -0.16 16.38
N ALA A 41 9.29 0.38 17.54
CA ALA A 41 7.95 0.21 18.09
C ALA A 41 6.84 0.86 17.22
N GLU A 42 7.16 1.94 16.51
CA GLU A 42 6.22 2.59 15.60
C GLU A 42 6.26 1.98 14.20
N GLN A 43 7.42 1.54 13.74
CA GLN A 43 7.60 0.94 12.42
C GLN A 43 6.77 -0.33 12.23
N GLY A 44 6.67 -1.19 13.25
CA GLY A 44 5.87 -2.42 13.19
C GLY A 44 4.40 -2.18 12.83
N LYS A 45 3.89 -0.97 13.02
CA LYS A 45 2.51 -0.60 12.69
C LYS A 45 2.27 -0.34 11.20
N PHE A 46 3.32 -0.27 10.37
CA PHE A 46 3.16 -0.09 8.93
C PHE A 46 2.84 -1.38 8.19
N GLN A 47 3.16 -2.53 8.77
CA GLN A 47 2.98 -3.81 8.12
C GLN A 47 1.50 -4.07 7.78
N GLU A 48 0.61 -3.97 8.78
CA GLU A 48 -0.83 -4.22 8.61
C GLU A 48 -1.49 -3.29 7.54
N PRO A 49 -1.30 -1.96 7.55
CA PRO A 49 -1.79 -1.10 6.48
C PRO A 49 -1.30 -1.46 5.08
N CYS A 50 -0.04 -1.90 4.95
CA CYS A 50 0.51 -2.30 3.66
C CYS A 50 -0.13 -3.61 3.17
N GLU A 51 -0.27 -4.60 4.05
CA GLU A 51 -0.93 -5.87 3.75
C GLU A 51 -2.38 -5.65 3.31
N ASN A 52 -3.13 -4.83 4.05
CA ASN A 52 -4.52 -4.47 3.71
C ASN A 52 -4.62 -3.78 2.34
N LEU A 53 -3.64 -2.92 2.00
CA LEU A 53 -3.60 -2.26 0.70
C LEU A 53 -3.38 -3.26 -0.44
N ILE A 54 -2.41 -4.18 -0.29
CA ILE A 54 -2.12 -5.22 -1.27
C ILE A 54 -3.36 -6.10 -1.49
N GLN A 55 -4.03 -6.51 -0.41
CA GLN A 55 -5.25 -7.30 -0.48
C GLN A 55 -6.36 -6.54 -1.23
N SER A 56 -6.54 -5.25 -0.92
CA SER A 56 -7.54 -4.41 -1.60
C SER A 56 -7.27 -4.30 -3.10
N PHE A 57 -6.01 -4.12 -3.51
CA PHE A 57 -5.62 -4.11 -4.93
C PHE A 57 -5.90 -5.44 -5.62
N THR A 58 -5.54 -6.54 -4.96
CA THR A 58 -5.73 -7.91 -5.44
C THR A 58 -7.20 -8.19 -5.69
N GLU A 59 -8.07 -7.94 -4.70
CA GLU A 59 -9.51 -8.16 -4.79
C GLU A 59 -10.13 -7.31 -5.90
N TYR A 60 -9.76 -6.03 -5.96
CA TYR A 60 -10.26 -5.11 -6.98
C TYR A 60 -9.88 -5.55 -8.40
N LEU A 61 -8.63 -5.95 -8.63
CA LEU A 61 -8.18 -6.42 -9.94
C LEU A 61 -8.84 -7.73 -10.35
N LYS A 62 -8.96 -8.69 -9.42
CA LYS A 62 -9.69 -9.95 -9.67
C LYS A 62 -11.11 -9.66 -10.11
N LEU A 63 -11.82 -8.79 -9.39
CA LEU A 63 -13.19 -8.40 -9.71
C LEU A 63 -13.30 -7.76 -11.10
N ILE A 64 -12.46 -6.77 -11.41
CA ILE A 64 -12.52 -6.06 -12.69
C ILE A 64 -12.19 -6.97 -13.86
N LEU A 65 -11.13 -7.76 -13.77
CA LEU A 65 -10.71 -8.61 -14.89
C LEU A 65 -11.74 -9.70 -15.16
N ILE A 66 -12.34 -10.28 -14.12
CA ILE A 66 -13.44 -11.24 -14.27
C ILE A 66 -14.68 -10.56 -14.87
N LYS A 67 -15.00 -9.34 -14.45
CA LYS A 67 -16.13 -8.58 -15.01
C LYS A 67 -15.92 -8.30 -16.50
N ILE A 68 -14.76 -7.79 -16.88
CA ILE A 68 -14.39 -7.54 -18.28
C ILE A 68 -14.48 -8.84 -19.08
N LEU A 69 -13.96 -9.95 -18.56
CA LEU A 69 -14.03 -11.24 -19.23
C LEU A 69 -15.47 -11.69 -19.50
N ASN A 70 -16.36 -11.53 -18.51
CA ASN A 70 -17.78 -11.88 -18.66
C ASN A 70 -18.53 -10.97 -19.64
N GLU A 71 -18.16 -9.68 -19.71
CA GLU A 71 -18.73 -8.70 -20.65
C GLU A 71 -18.26 -8.96 -22.08
N VAL A 72 -16.97 -9.25 -22.30
CA VAL A 72 -16.39 -9.52 -23.62
C VAL A 72 -17.02 -10.77 -24.25
N PHE A 73 -17.27 -11.81 -23.45
CA PHE A 73 -17.90 -13.05 -23.91
C PHE A 73 -19.39 -13.10 -23.52
N ALA A 74 -20.08 -11.96 -23.46
CA ALA A 74 -21.48 -11.90 -23.07
C ALA A 74 -22.40 -12.63 -24.07
N GLU A 75 -22.18 -12.40 -25.37
CA GLU A 75 -23.05 -12.87 -26.47
C GLU A 75 -22.78 -14.33 -26.87
N GLU A 76 -21.57 -14.81 -26.59
CA GLU A 76 -21.13 -16.16 -26.94
C GLU A 76 -21.81 -17.17 -26.05
N THR A 77 -22.54 -18.11 -26.63
CA THR A 77 -23.25 -19.13 -25.86
C THR A 77 -22.61 -20.51 -25.99
N SER A 78 -21.81 -20.73 -27.03
CA SER A 78 -21.25 -22.05 -27.35
C SER A 78 -20.13 -22.49 -26.43
N TYR A 79 -18.98 -21.84 -26.46
CA TYR A 79 -17.82 -22.28 -25.68
C TYR A 79 -17.53 -21.41 -24.46
N LYS A 80 -18.43 -20.46 -24.16
CA LYS A 80 -18.28 -19.44 -23.12
C LYS A 80 -17.82 -20.01 -21.79
N TYR A 81 -18.52 -21.00 -21.25
CA TYR A 81 -18.21 -21.51 -19.90
C TYR A 81 -16.82 -22.14 -19.79
N GLN A 82 -16.40 -22.92 -20.80
CA GLN A 82 -15.08 -23.57 -20.77
C GLN A 82 -13.96 -22.56 -20.98
N LEU A 83 -14.11 -21.68 -21.98
CA LEU A 83 -13.12 -20.65 -22.28
C LEU A 83 -12.98 -19.65 -21.11
N ILE A 84 -14.08 -19.14 -20.58
CA ILE A 84 -14.08 -18.22 -19.43
C ILE A 84 -13.44 -18.88 -18.21
N HIS A 85 -13.75 -20.15 -17.92
CA HIS A 85 -13.14 -20.84 -16.78
C HIS A 85 -11.62 -20.90 -16.92
N ARG A 86 -11.10 -21.31 -18.08
CA ARG A 86 -9.66 -21.41 -18.32
C ARG A 86 -8.96 -20.06 -18.26
N LEU A 87 -9.56 -19.02 -18.85
CA LEU A 87 -9.03 -17.67 -18.81
C LEU A 87 -9.06 -17.08 -17.39
N THR A 88 -10.14 -17.34 -16.64
CA THR A 88 -10.25 -16.96 -15.23
C THR A 88 -9.15 -17.61 -14.40
N ASP A 89 -8.89 -18.91 -14.60
CA ASP A 89 -7.80 -19.60 -13.90
C ASP A 89 -6.43 -18.95 -14.16
N ILE A 90 -6.15 -18.56 -15.41
CA ILE A 90 -4.90 -17.89 -15.78
C ILE A 90 -4.80 -16.51 -15.12
N ILE A 91 -5.89 -15.74 -15.16
CA ILE A 91 -5.98 -14.41 -14.55
C ILE A 91 -5.74 -14.50 -13.05
N LEU A 92 -6.49 -15.36 -12.35
CA LEU A 92 -6.41 -15.50 -10.89
C LEU A 92 -4.99 -15.88 -10.45
N ARG A 93 -4.39 -16.90 -11.07
CA ARG A 93 -3.01 -17.32 -10.76
C ARG A 93 -1.99 -16.21 -10.99
N THR A 94 -2.18 -15.41 -12.03
CA THR A 94 -1.26 -14.29 -12.35
C THR A 94 -1.35 -13.16 -11.34
N ILE A 95 -2.56 -12.88 -10.85
CA ILE A 95 -2.75 -11.89 -9.80
C ILE A 95 -2.18 -12.41 -8.48
N ASP A 96 -2.42 -13.68 -8.12
CA ASP A 96 -1.87 -14.30 -6.91
C ASP A 96 -0.31 -14.27 -6.91
N GLU A 97 0.31 -14.57 -8.04
CA GLU A 97 1.77 -14.45 -8.19
C GLU A 97 2.26 -13.00 -8.04
N SER A 98 1.48 -12.02 -8.52
CA SER A 98 1.84 -10.60 -8.41
C SER A 98 1.66 -10.09 -6.97
N GLU A 99 0.63 -10.55 -6.27
CA GLU A 99 0.38 -10.30 -4.85
C GLU A 99 1.55 -10.81 -4.00
N GLU A 100 1.96 -12.06 -4.20
CA GLU A 100 3.07 -12.68 -3.46
C GLU A 100 4.38 -11.91 -3.68
N ARG A 101 4.68 -11.52 -4.92
CA ARG A 101 5.89 -10.73 -5.24
C ARG A 101 5.85 -9.34 -4.63
N CYS A 102 4.71 -8.66 -4.73
CA CYS A 102 4.52 -7.33 -4.16
C CYS A 102 4.69 -7.36 -2.62
N SER A 103 4.07 -8.34 -1.97
CA SER A 103 4.18 -8.55 -0.52
C SER A 103 5.63 -8.80 -0.09
N ASN A 104 6.35 -9.67 -0.81
CA ASN A 104 7.76 -9.95 -0.53
C ASN A 104 8.65 -8.71 -0.68
N ASP A 105 8.43 -7.88 -1.70
CA ASP A 105 9.25 -6.67 -1.91
C ASP A 105 8.92 -5.57 -0.90
N ILE A 106 7.65 -5.40 -0.52
CA ILE A 106 7.25 -4.49 0.56
C ILE A 106 7.87 -4.94 1.88
N LYS A 107 7.87 -6.25 2.18
CA LYS A 107 8.51 -6.78 3.39
C LYS A 107 10.00 -6.46 3.44
N LYS A 108 10.75 -6.69 2.36
CA LYS A 108 12.16 -6.32 2.26
C LYS A 108 12.37 -4.82 2.42
N MET A 109 11.50 -4.00 1.82
CA MET A 109 11.55 -2.55 1.92
C MET A 109 11.34 -2.08 3.37
N LEU A 110 10.41 -2.70 4.10
CA LEU A 110 10.21 -2.45 5.53
C LEU A 110 11.43 -2.90 6.36
N GLU A 111 12.02 -4.06 6.07
CA GLU A 111 13.26 -4.52 6.73
C GLU A 111 14.43 -3.55 6.54
N ILE A 112 14.57 -2.97 5.34
CA ILE A 112 15.60 -1.94 5.07
C ILE A 112 15.35 -0.67 5.88
N GLU A 113 14.09 -0.25 6.01
CA GLU A 113 13.69 0.92 6.79
C GLU A 113 13.77 0.71 8.31
N GLU A 114 14.07 -0.51 8.79
CA GLU A 114 14.30 -0.78 10.23
C GLU A 114 15.53 -0.04 10.75
N ARG A 115 16.52 0.15 9.89
CA ARG A 115 17.74 0.88 10.25
C ARG A 115 17.49 2.38 10.19
N VAL A 116 17.51 3.04 11.35
CA VAL A 116 17.38 4.50 11.46
C VAL A 116 18.54 5.20 10.75
N PHE A 117 18.27 5.77 9.58
CA PHE A 117 19.26 6.52 8.81
C PHE A 117 18.58 7.55 7.90
N THR A 118 19.08 8.78 7.91
CA THR A 118 18.60 9.83 7.00
C THR A 118 19.72 10.79 6.59
N LEU A 119 19.79 11.06 5.29
CA LEU A 119 20.54 12.18 4.71
C LEU A 119 19.60 13.28 4.18
N ASN A 120 18.31 13.16 4.47
CA ASN A 120 17.31 14.08 3.96
C ASN A 120 17.38 15.41 4.72
N GLN A 121 17.68 16.50 4.00
CA GLN A 121 17.77 17.86 4.54
C GLN A 121 16.49 18.30 5.28
N TYR A 122 15.33 17.79 4.86
CA TYR A 122 14.03 18.05 5.48
C TYR A 122 13.98 17.67 6.96
N TYR A 123 14.78 16.69 7.39
CA TYR A 123 14.91 16.33 8.80
C TYR A 123 15.45 17.51 9.61
N MET A 124 16.60 18.07 9.20
CA MET A 124 17.22 19.19 9.90
C MET A 124 16.36 20.46 9.80
N ASP A 125 15.70 20.69 8.68
CA ASP A 125 14.77 21.82 8.52
C ASP A 125 13.57 21.72 9.48
N THR A 126 13.01 20.51 9.64
CA THR A 126 11.89 20.27 10.55
C THR A 126 12.31 20.45 12.01
N VAL A 127 13.48 19.91 12.38
CA VAL A 127 14.06 20.08 13.72
C VAL A 127 14.31 21.57 14.00
N ASN A 128 14.96 22.28 13.09
CA ASN A 128 15.26 23.71 13.23
C ASN A 128 13.98 24.54 13.33
N LYS A 129 12.99 24.28 12.49
CA LYS A 129 11.69 24.98 12.54
C LYS A 129 10.99 24.79 13.90
N ILE A 130 11.07 23.59 14.47
CA ILE A 130 10.49 23.32 15.80
C ILE A 130 11.29 24.02 16.91
N LYS A 131 12.63 23.98 16.83
CA LYS A 131 13.51 24.64 17.81
C LYS A 131 13.42 26.16 17.77
N SER A 132 13.36 26.79 16.59
CA SER A 132 13.22 28.24 16.44
C SER A 132 11.92 28.74 17.06
N LYS A 133 10.80 28.03 16.86
CA LYS A 133 9.51 28.36 17.50
C LYS A 133 9.55 28.25 19.02
N SER A 134 10.28 27.26 19.55
CA SER A 134 10.51 27.12 20.99
C SER A 134 11.35 28.29 21.56
N GLN A 135 12.36 28.74 20.80
CA GLN A 135 13.20 29.88 21.18
C GLN A 135 12.46 31.23 21.12
N GLU A 136 11.65 31.46 20.09
CA GLU A 136 10.80 32.67 19.98
C GLU A 136 9.87 32.82 21.19
N TYR A 137 9.25 31.72 21.63
CA TYR A 137 8.42 31.72 22.85
C TYR A 137 9.22 32.10 24.10
N ASN A 138 10.39 31.48 24.31
CA ASN A 138 11.26 31.79 25.45
C ASN A 138 11.76 33.26 25.46
N THR A 139 11.86 33.88 24.29
CA THR A 139 12.30 35.28 24.15
C THR A 139 11.15 36.25 24.41
N ASN A 140 9.94 35.92 23.96
CA ASN A 140 8.72 36.70 24.18
C ASN A 140 8.27 36.69 25.66
N VAL A 141 8.41 35.54 26.34
CA VAL A 141 8.10 35.42 27.80
C VAL A 141 9.08 36.19 28.68
N LYS A 142 10.33 36.39 28.25
CA LYS A 142 11.32 37.19 29.00
C LYS A 142 11.14 38.70 28.81
N SER A 143 10.52 39.13 27.71
CA SER A 143 10.41 40.54 27.32
C SER A 143 9.19 41.25 27.92
N TYR A 144 8.14 40.50 28.22
CA TYR A 144 6.96 40.97 28.93
C TYR A 144 6.90 40.21 30.25
N GLY A 145 7.13 40.88 31.38
CA GLY A 145 7.08 40.31 32.73
C GLY A 145 5.67 39.86 33.14
N THR A 146 5.04 39.01 32.33
CA THR A 146 3.65 38.60 32.43
C THR A 146 3.59 37.17 32.91
N THR A 147 2.72 36.97 33.90
CA THR A 147 2.34 35.71 34.54
C THR A 147 2.15 34.60 33.52
N ARG A 148 2.79 33.44 33.78
CA ARG A 148 2.76 32.19 32.99
C ARG A 148 1.40 31.91 32.31
N THR A 149 1.20 32.40 31.09
CA THR A 149 0.13 31.95 30.20
C THR A 149 0.62 30.70 29.50
N SER A 150 0.06 29.56 29.90
CA SER A 150 0.15 28.21 29.29
C SER A 150 1.40 27.92 28.45
N SER A 151 2.28 27.07 28.99
CA SER A 151 3.51 26.55 28.37
C SER A 151 3.30 25.64 27.15
N ILE A 152 2.11 25.64 26.58
CA ILE A 152 1.65 24.72 25.55
C ILE A 152 1.52 25.49 24.24
N TYR A 153 2.20 25.05 23.19
CA TYR A 153 2.01 25.61 21.84
C TYR A 153 1.81 24.50 20.80
N THR A 154 1.09 24.83 19.72
CA THR A 154 0.76 23.87 18.66
C THR A 154 1.76 23.96 17.51
N ILE A 155 2.43 22.86 17.16
CA ILE A 155 3.22 22.75 15.93
C ILE A 155 2.70 21.59 15.10
N ASN A 156 2.24 21.90 13.88
CA ASN A 156 1.71 20.94 12.92
C ASN A 156 0.69 19.99 13.57
N ASP A 157 -0.31 20.57 14.23
CA ASP A 157 -1.42 19.92 14.94
C ASP A 157 -1.06 19.20 16.26
N PHE A 158 0.17 19.32 16.75
CA PHE A 158 0.58 18.76 18.03
C PHE A 158 0.81 19.83 19.10
N GLU A 159 0.16 19.67 20.26
CA GLU A 159 0.42 20.47 21.47
C GLU A 159 1.73 20.05 22.14
N ILE A 160 2.64 21.00 22.30
CA ILE A 160 3.96 20.82 22.90
C ILE A 160 4.01 21.61 24.20
N ASP A 161 4.05 20.88 25.31
CA ASP A 161 4.23 21.47 26.64
C ASP A 161 5.73 21.66 26.94
N VAL A 162 6.14 22.91 27.13
CA VAL A 162 7.53 23.30 27.47
C VAL A 162 7.63 23.73 28.94
N SER A 163 6.67 23.35 29.78
CA SER A 163 6.82 23.55 31.23
C SER A 163 7.84 22.57 31.80
N GLY A 164 8.88 23.11 32.44
CA GLY A 164 9.89 22.33 33.17
C GLY A 164 11.31 22.67 32.76
N LEU A 165 11.94 23.56 33.53
CA LEU A 165 13.31 24.08 33.37
C LEU A 165 14.40 23.07 33.80
N SER A 166 14.19 21.77 33.66
CA SER A 166 15.23 20.76 33.94
C SER A 166 15.96 20.36 32.65
N ASN A 167 17.28 20.20 32.73
CA ASN A 167 18.12 19.73 31.61
C ASN A 167 17.60 18.39 31.05
N GLU A 168 17.05 17.53 31.89
CA GLU A 168 16.50 16.22 31.51
C GLU A 168 15.19 16.34 30.72
N HIS A 169 14.34 17.31 31.09
CA HIS A 169 13.08 17.57 30.39
C HIS A 169 13.35 18.18 29.00
N GLN A 170 14.38 19.02 28.90
CA GLN A 170 14.84 19.56 27.62
C GLN A 170 15.41 18.45 26.73
N ALA A 171 16.22 17.53 27.29
CA ALA A 171 16.74 16.37 26.56
C ALA A 171 15.63 15.45 26.06
N ALA A 172 14.61 15.19 26.88
CA ALA A 172 13.45 14.41 26.48
C ALA A 172 12.67 15.09 25.34
N LEU A 173 12.49 16.41 25.40
CA LEU A 173 11.85 17.19 24.35
C LEU A 173 12.66 17.17 23.04
N ASP A 174 13.99 17.26 23.11
CA ASP A 174 14.86 17.13 21.94
C ASP A 174 14.71 15.75 21.26
N ILE A 175 14.58 14.67 22.05
CA ILE A 175 14.29 13.32 21.53
C ILE A 175 12.90 13.26 20.89
N GLN A 176 11.87 13.86 21.51
CA GLN A 176 10.51 13.94 20.95
C GLN A 176 10.49 14.66 19.58
N ILE A 177 11.26 15.74 19.45
CA ILE A 177 11.39 16.50 18.20
C ILE A 177 12.10 15.65 17.15
N ALA A 178 13.23 15.02 17.51
CA ALA A 178 14.03 14.21 16.60
C ALA A 178 13.22 13.01 16.04
N ILE A 179 12.57 12.24 16.92
CA ILE A 179 11.76 11.09 16.50
C ILE A 179 10.57 11.53 15.63
N SER A 180 9.89 12.63 16.00
CA SER A 180 8.75 13.15 15.23
C SER A 180 9.17 13.61 13.83
N ALA A 181 10.29 14.33 13.73
CA ALA A 181 10.83 14.76 12.44
C ALA A 181 11.27 13.58 11.57
N TYR A 182 11.92 12.57 12.17
CA TYR A 182 12.35 11.37 11.46
C TYR A 182 11.16 10.56 10.94
N CYS A 183 10.19 10.27 11.82
CA CYS A 183 8.98 9.53 11.46
C CYS A 183 8.22 10.18 10.30
N ARG A 184 8.15 11.52 10.23
CA ARG A 184 7.54 12.21 9.09
C ARG A 184 8.26 12.02 7.76
N VAL A 185 9.59 11.97 7.78
CA VAL A 185 10.37 11.68 6.57
C VAL A 185 10.11 10.25 6.11
N VAL A 186 10.08 9.31 7.07
CA VAL A 186 9.77 7.90 6.81
C VAL A 186 8.35 7.74 6.27
N GLU A 187 7.35 8.39 6.86
CA GLU A 187 5.94 8.30 6.44
C GLU A 187 5.78 8.60 4.95
N LYS A 188 6.35 9.73 4.51
CA LYS A 188 6.30 10.15 3.11
C LYS A 188 6.99 9.15 2.20
N ARG A 189 8.17 8.67 2.61
CA ARG A 189 8.95 7.70 1.84
C ARG A 189 8.21 6.37 1.70
N ILE A 190 7.65 5.85 2.80
CA ILE A 190 6.87 4.61 2.80
C ILE A 190 5.67 4.75 1.86
N VAL A 191 4.90 5.84 2.00
CA VAL A 191 3.73 6.08 1.14
C VAL A 191 4.11 6.10 -0.34
N ASP A 192 5.16 6.83 -0.71
CA ASP A 192 5.62 6.90 -2.09
C ASP A 192 6.11 5.53 -2.60
N GLN A 193 6.95 4.84 -1.82
CA GLN A 193 7.53 3.56 -2.21
C GLN A 193 6.51 2.43 -2.30
N VAL A 194 5.61 2.31 -1.32
CA VAL A 194 4.54 1.31 -1.33
C VAL A 194 3.62 1.55 -2.52
N SER A 195 3.24 2.81 -2.79
CA SER A 195 2.43 3.15 -3.95
C SER A 195 3.11 2.77 -5.27
N GLN A 196 4.41 3.04 -5.39
CA GLN A 196 5.20 2.65 -6.56
C GLN A 196 5.29 1.13 -6.75
N LEU A 197 5.52 0.38 -5.66
CA LEU A 197 5.59 -1.09 -5.70
C LEU A 197 4.25 -1.71 -6.08
N CYS A 198 3.15 -1.22 -5.50
CA CYS A 198 1.81 -1.65 -5.87
C CYS A 198 1.54 -1.37 -7.35
N TYR A 199 1.83 -0.15 -7.84
CA TYR A 199 1.63 0.20 -9.24
C TYR A 199 2.49 -0.68 -10.18
N TYR A 200 3.76 -0.89 -9.83
CA TYR A 200 4.67 -1.70 -10.62
C TYR A 200 4.17 -3.15 -10.73
N TRP A 201 3.83 -3.79 -9.62
CA TRP A 201 3.44 -5.20 -9.63
C TRP A 201 2.03 -5.42 -10.20
N PHE A 202 1.04 -4.65 -9.75
CA PHE A 202 -0.36 -4.88 -10.10
C PHE A 202 -0.77 -4.29 -11.46
N ILE A 203 -0.11 -3.24 -11.93
CA ILE A 203 -0.46 -2.62 -13.22
C ILE A 203 0.57 -2.98 -14.29
N THR A 204 1.85 -2.69 -14.04
CA THR A 204 2.86 -2.81 -15.10
C THR A 204 3.25 -4.28 -15.34
N GLN A 205 3.66 -4.99 -14.30
CA GLN A 205 4.10 -6.37 -14.40
C GLN A 205 2.94 -7.34 -14.59
N CYS A 206 1.83 -7.16 -13.88
CA CYS A 206 0.67 -8.04 -14.03
C CYS A 206 0.16 -8.04 -15.49
N VAL A 207 0.12 -6.88 -16.16
CA VAL A 207 -0.29 -6.82 -17.58
C VAL A 207 0.69 -7.56 -18.48
N LEU A 208 2.00 -7.36 -18.29
CA LEU A 208 3.03 -8.03 -19.09
C LEU A 208 3.02 -9.56 -18.89
N ILE A 209 2.91 -10.01 -17.65
CA ILE A 209 2.86 -11.44 -17.32
C ILE A 209 1.56 -12.05 -17.85
N LEU A 210 0.44 -11.35 -17.69
CA LEU A 210 -0.86 -11.81 -18.17
C LEU A 210 -0.87 -11.92 -19.69
N ASP A 211 -0.38 -10.92 -20.41
CA ASP A 211 -0.27 -10.95 -21.87
C ASP A 211 0.62 -12.10 -22.34
N SER A 212 1.79 -12.29 -21.71
CA SER A 212 2.68 -13.42 -22.00
C SER A 212 2.02 -14.79 -21.74
N LYS A 213 1.31 -14.94 -20.62
CA LYS A 213 0.60 -16.18 -20.25
C LYS A 213 -0.60 -16.45 -21.15
N LEU A 214 -1.33 -15.42 -21.55
CA LEU A 214 -2.45 -15.55 -22.49
C LEU A 214 -1.93 -15.94 -23.87
N ASN A 215 -0.92 -15.25 -24.39
CA ASN A 215 -0.32 -15.56 -25.69
C ASN A 215 0.28 -16.97 -25.75
N SER A 216 0.92 -17.42 -24.67
CA SER A 216 1.43 -18.80 -24.58
C SER A 216 0.32 -19.84 -24.39
N ALA A 217 -0.80 -19.47 -23.77
CA ALA A 217 -1.95 -20.35 -23.61
C ALA A 217 -2.74 -20.53 -24.92
N PHE A 218 -2.84 -19.50 -25.77
CA PHE A 218 -3.53 -19.50 -27.06
C PHE A 218 -2.75 -20.24 -28.17
N THR A 219 -2.36 -21.48 -27.91
CA THR A 219 -1.92 -22.38 -28.99
C THR A 219 -3.11 -22.88 -29.80
N SER A 220 -2.90 -23.23 -31.07
CA SER A 220 -3.97 -23.74 -31.94
C SER A 220 -4.66 -24.99 -31.38
N ALA A 221 -3.91 -25.85 -30.67
CA ALA A 221 -4.45 -27.03 -30.01
C ALA A 221 -5.36 -26.66 -28.82
N ASN A 222 -4.89 -25.79 -27.93
CA ASN A 222 -5.66 -25.37 -26.75
C ASN A 222 -6.91 -24.58 -27.16
N LEU A 223 -6.79 -23.70 -28.15
CA LEU A 223 -7.93 -22.92 -28.64
C LEU A 223 -9.02 -23.84 -29.21
N PHE A 224 -8.63 -24.86 -29.98
CA PHE A 224 -9.57 -25.84 -30.51
C PHE A 224 -10.28 -26.63 -29.41
N GLU A 225 -9.56 -26.99 -28.35
CA GLU A 225 -10.13 -27.67 -27.19
C GLU A 225 -11.09 -26.75 -26.42
N TRP A 226 -10.69 -25.51 -26.14
CA TRP A 226 -11.44 -24.57 -25.30
C TRP A 226 -12.64 -23.96 -26.01
N MET A 227 -12.58 -23.85 -27.34
CA MET A 227 -13.69 -23.39 -28.19
C MET A 227 -14.59 -24.52 -28.68
N ARG A 228 -14.41 -25.75 -28.17
CA ARG A 228 -15.23 -26.88 -28.58
C ARG A 228 -16.69 -26.67 -28.18
N GLU A 229 -17.57 -26.70 -29.18
CA GLU A 229 -19.01 -26.56 -28.96
C GLU A 229 -19.53 -27.72 -28.09
N PRO A 230 -20.34 -27.44 -27.05
CA PRO A 230 -21.02 -28.46 -26.26
C PRO A 230 -21.91 -29.32 -27.15
N PHE A 231 -21.95 -30.62 -26.83
CA PHE A 231 -22.68 -31.61 -27.63
C PHE A 231 -24.16 -31.24 -27.85
N ASP A 232 -24.82 -30.66 -26.86
CA ASP A 232 -26.23 -30.25 -26.94
C ASP A 232 -26.46 -29.13 -27.95
N GLN A 233 -25.55 -28.16 -28.02
CA GLN A 233 -25.64 -27.08 -29.00
C GLN A 233 -25.33 -27.58 -30.40
N GLN A 234 -24.34 -28.46 -30.53
CA GLN A 234 -24.02 -29.10 -31.79
C GLN A 234 -25.23 -29.90 -32.33
N GLN A 235 -25.93 -30.66 -31.49
CA GLN A 235 -27.17 -31.34 -31.88
C GLN A 235 -28.27 -30.36 -32.31
N LYS A 236 -28.46 -29.27 -31.55
CA LYS A 236 -29.49 -28.28 -31.85
C LYS A 236 -29.21 -27.58 -33.18
N ARG A 237 -27.94 -27.22 -33.44
CA ARG A 237 -27.48 -26.63 -34.71
C ARG A 237 -27.71 -27.58 -35.88
N GLU A 238 -27.37 -28.85 -35.74
CA GLU A 238 -27.60 -29.85 -36.79
C GLU A 238 -29.10 -30.07 -37.07
N LYS A 239 -29.95 -30.08 -36.03
CA LYS A 239 -31.42 -30.14 -36.20
C LYS A 239 -31.97 -28.93 -36.94
N LEU A 240 -31.54 -27.72 -36.55
CA LEU A 240 -31.93 -26.47 -37.22
C LEU A 240 -31.46 -26.44 -38.67
N LYS A 241 -30.21 -26.85 -38.94
CA LYS A 241 -29.65 -26.92 -40.29
C LYS A 241 -30.42 -27.88 -41.18
N LYS A 242 -30.80 -29.04 -40.66
CA LYS A 242 -31.68 -30.00 -41.36
C LYS A 242 -33.06 -29.40 -41.67
N SER A 243 -33.64 -28.66 -40.71
CA SER A 243 -34.93 -28.00 -40.89
C SER A 243 -34.87 -26.90 -41.97
N ILE A 244 -33.84 -26.05 -41.92
CA ILE A 244 -33.61 -25.00 -42.93
C ILE A 244 -33.45 -25.61 -44.32
N ASN A 245 -32.59 -26.63 -44.47
CA ASN A 245 -32.42 -27.31 -45.76
C ASN A 245 -33.71 -27.94 -46.28
N ALA A 246 -34.58 -28.44 -45.39
CA ALA A 246 -35.88 -28.99 -45.79
C ALA A 246 -36.83 -27.88 -46.26
N MET A 247 -36.87 -26.75 -45.56
CA MET A 247 -37.68 -25.58 -45.94
C MET A 247 -37.20 -24.96 -47.25
N GLU A 248 -35.89 -24.81 -47.46
CA GLU A 248 -35.32 -24.31 -48.71
C GLU A 248 -35.68 -25.20 -49.91
N LYS A 249 -35.60 -26.53 -49.74
CA LYS A 249 -36.03 -27.48 -50.78
C LYS A 249 -37.53 -27.37 -51.07
N ALA A 250 -38.37 -27.24 -50.04
CA ALA A 250 -39.81 -27.07 -50.21
C ALA A 250 -40.15 -25.76 -50.94
N LEU A 251 -39.44 -24.67 -50.63
CA LEU A 251 -39.61 -23.37 -51.28
C LEU A 251 -39.17 -23.42 -52.74
N PHE A 252 -38.04 -24.07 -53.04
CA PHE A 252 -37.58 -24.30 -54.41
C PHE A 252 -38.57 -25.16 -55.22
N MET A 253 -39.18 -26.18 -54.59
CA MET A 253 -40.22 -26.98 -55.25
C MET A 253 -41.50 -26.17 -55.49
N GLY A 254 -41.89 -25.29 -54.57
CA GLY A 254 -43.06 -24.43 -54.72
C GLY A 254 -42.91 -23.29 -55.73
N GLN A 255 -41.68 -22.85 -56.02
CA GLN A 255 -41.40 -21.83 -57.06
C GLN A 255 -41.30 -22.41 -58.48
N ASN A 256 -41.09 -23.72 -58.60
CA ASN A 256 -40.95 -24.44 -59.87
C ASN A 256 -42.20 -25.28 -60.25
N ALA A 257 -43.30 -25.12 -59.50
CA ALA A 257 -44.60 -25.75 -59.74
C ALA A 257 -45.59 -24.71 -60.28
#